data_AF-A0A402BWE1-F1
#
_entry.id   AF-A0A402BWE1-F1
#
_cell.length_a   1.000
_cell.length_b   1.000
_cell.length_c   1.000
_cell.angle_alpha   90.00
_cell.angle_beta   90.00
_cell.angle_gamma   90.00
#
_symmetry.space_group_name_H-M   'P 1'
#
loop_
_entity.id
_entity.type
_entity.pdbx_description
1 polymer ?
#
loop_
_entity_poly.entity_id
_entity_poly.type
_entity_poly.pdbx_seq_one_letter_code
_entity_poly.pdbx_strand_id
1 'polypeptide(L)'
;MFIERKVTDTICLLHEATSGKPLETLWREARRKGELDVPFHFLVQASGVLETGRPLQAVAGRLYPRNESTVYILLDAKDNNTITDAQKKTLKEILKELKAKFPGVQTVKV
;
A
#
# COMPACT_ATOMS: atom_id res chain seq x y z
N MET A 1 -6.60 -14.68 11.33
CA MET A 1 -6.71 -13.44 12.11
C MET A 1 -5.42 -12.67 11.92
N PHE A 2 -5.47 -11.38 11.57
CA PHE A 2 -4.27 -10.56 11.45
C PHE A 2 -3.91 -9.98 12.82
N ILE A 3 -2.62 -9.76 13.04
CA ILE A 3 -2.13 -9.00 14.19
C ILE A 3 -2.45 -7.53 13.92
N GLU A 4 -3.06 -6.84 14.89
CA GLU A 4 -3.28 -5.40 14.81
C GLU A 4 -2.02 -4.62 15.22
N ARG A 5 -1.74 -3.55 14.49
CA ARG A 5 -0.69 -2.59 14.79
C ARG A 5 -1.08 -1.78 16.02
N LYS A 6 -0.12 -1.63 16.93
CA LYS A 6 -0.27 -0.75 18.11
C LYS A 6 -0.04 0.72 17.77
N VAL A 7 0.83 0.99 16.79
CA VAL A 7 1.24 2.33 16.37
C VAL A 7 1.38 2.38 14.86
N THR A 8 1.32 3.58 14.28
CA THR A 8 1.62 3.81 12.87
C THR A 8 2.55 5.00 12.77
N ASP A 9 3.83 4.75 12.45
CA ASP A 9 4.89 5.77 12.36
C ASP A 9 5.38 5.97 10.93
N THR A 10 5.08 5.02 10.03
CA THR A 10 5.62 4.99 8.67
C THR A 10 4.54 4.71 7.64
N ILE A 11 4.59 5.41 6.51
CA ILE A 11 3.89 5.07 5.27
C ILE A 11 4.96 4.65 4.27
N CYS A 12 4.87 3.42 3.78
CA CYS A 12 5.78 2.87 2.79
C CYS A 12 5.11 2.86 1.42
N LEU A 13 5.72 3.55 0.45
CA LEU A 13 5.30 3.57 -0.95
C LEU A 13 6.09 2.50 -1.71
N LEU A 14 5.38 1.51 -2.23
CA LEU A 14 5.91 0.43 -3.05
C LEU A 14 5.59 0.69 -4.52
N HIS A 15 6.55 0.44 -5.41
CA HIS A 15 6.35 0.48 -6.85
C HIS A 15 6.42 -0.93 -7.40
N GLU A 16 5.32 -1.39 -8.00
CA GLU A 16 5.31 -2.66 -8.72
C GLU A 16 4.40 -2.50 -9.95
N ALA A 17 4.92 -2.85 -11.12
CA ALA A 17 4.11 -2.89 -12.33
C ALA A 17 3.17 -4.09 -12.25
N THR A 18 1.93 -3.85 -11.84
CA THR A 18 0.86 -4.86 -11.80
C THR A 18 0.14 -4.99 -13.14
N SER A 19 0.41 -4.08 -14.08
CA SER A 19 -0.18 -4.03 -15.42
C SER A 19 -1.70 -3.90 -15.38
N GLY A 20 -2.22 -3.09 -14.45
CA GLY A 20 -3.66 -2.86 -14.29
C GLY A 20 -4.44 -4.04 -13.74
N LYS A 21 -3.78 -5.01 -13.09
CA LYS A 21 -4.48 -6.12 -12.44
C LYS A 21 -5.35 -5.58 -11.29
N PRO A 22 -6.63 -5.99 -11.19
CA PRO A 22 -7.45 -5.65 -10.04
C PRO A 22 -6.94 -6.36 -8.79
N LEU A 23 -7.32 -5.82 -7.62
CA LEU A 23 -6.94 -6.38 -6.32
C LEU A 23 -7.26 -7.87 -6.18
N GLU A 24 -8.40 -8.31 -6.69
CA GLU A 24 -8.82 -9.72 -6.62
C GLU A 24 -7.79 -10.65 -7.29
N THR A 25 -7.25 -10.24 -8.44
CA THR A 25 -6.23 -11.01 -9.15
C THR A 25 -4.94 -11.07 -8.34
N LEU A 26 -4.50 -9.93 -7.77
CA LEU A 26 -3.31 -9.87 -6.92
C LEU A 26 -3.47 -10.71 -5.64
N TRP A 27 -4.67 -10.72 -5.07
CA TRP A 27 -5.01 -11.57 -3.94
C TRP A 27 -4.90 -13.05 -4.29
N ARG A 28 -5.48 -13.48 -5.42
CA ARG A 28 -5.36 -14.88 -5.89
C ARG A 28 -3.89 -15.26 -6.12
N GLU A 29 -3.08 -14.37 -6.69
CA GLU A 29 -1.64 -14.58 -6.88
C GLU A 29 -0.89 -14.71 -5.55
N ALA A 30 -1.19 -13.86 -4.57
CA ALA A 30 -0.63 -13.96 -3.23
C ALA A 30 -0.99 -15.31 -2.59
N ARG A 31 -2.25 -15.72 -2.64
CA ARG A 31 -2.72 -17.03 -2.14
C ARG A 31 -1.99 -18.20 -2.80
N ARG A 32 -1.73 -18.13 -4.12
CA ARG A 32 -0.97 -19.16 -4.85
C ARG A 32 0.50 -19.22 -4.43
N LYS A 33 1.08 -18.11 -3.97
CA LYS A 33 2.44 -18.04 -3.41
C LYS A 33 2.52 -18.50 -1.95
N GLY A 34 1.40 -18.93 -1.35
CA GLY A 34 1.33 -19.34 0.06
C GLY A 34 1.16 -18.18 1.03
N GLU A 35 0.96 -16.95 0.54
CA GLU A 35 0.65 -15.81 1.40
C GLU A 35 -0.79 -15.91 1.91
N LEU A 36 -1.03 -15.41 3.13
CA LEU A 36 -2.37 -15.39 3.69
C LEU A 36 -3.27 -14.39 2.96
N ASP A 37 -2.71 -13.25 2.56
CA ASP A 37 -3.39 -12.11 1.95
C ASP A 37 -2.37 -11.18 1.30
N VAL A 38 -2.83 -10.20 0.50
CA VAL A 38 -1.97 -9.20 -0.15
C VAL A 38 -1.08 -8.48 0.86
N PRO A 39 0.17 -8.14 0.52
CA PRO A 39 1.13 -7.57 1.46
C PRO A 39 1.00 -6.05 1.64
N PHE A 40 -0.10 -5.43 1.18
CA PHE A 40 -0.33 -3.98 1.22
C PHE A 40 -1.76 -3.62 1.69
N HIS A 41 -1.94 -2.37 2.14
CA HIS A 41 -3.24 -1.86 2.59
C HIS A 41 -4.02 -1.21 1.45
N PHE A 42 -3.30 -0.54 0.55
CA PHE A 42 -3.88 0.20 -0.54
C PHE A 42 -3.16 -0.14 -1.84
N LEU A 43 -3.92 -0.22 -2.93
CA LEU A 43 -3.43 -0.29 -4.30
C LEU A 43 -3.94 0.94 -5.04
N VAL A 44 -3.03 1.67 -5.69
CA VAL A 44 -3.39 2.78 -6.58
C VAL A 44 -3.07 2.36 -8.01
N GLN A 45 -4.11 2.05 -8.78
CA GLN A 45 -3.98 1.69 -10.19
C GLN A 45 -3.46 2.85 -11.03
N ALA A 46 -2.91 2.58 -12.22
CA ALA A 46 -2.47 3.61 -13.17
C ALA A 46 -3.57 4.63 -13.54
N SER A 47 -4.83 4.21 -13.50
CA SER A 47 -6.02 5.06 -13.70
C SER A 47 -6.32 6.03 -12.55
N GLY A 48 -5.65 5.87 -11.40
CA GLY A 48 -5.94 6.60 -10.16
C GLY A 48 -7.01 5.94 -9.27
N VAL A 49 -7.56 4.79 -9.67
CA VAL A 49 -8.48 4.02 -8.82
C VAL A 49 -7.75 3.51 -7.58
N LEU A 50 -8.36 3.74 -6.42
CA LEU A 50 -7.91 3.24 -5.13
C LEU A 50 -8.66 1.95 -4.77
N GLU A 51 -7.92 0.88 -4.53
CA GLU A 51 -8.45 -0.37 -3.98
C GLU A 51 -7.88 -0.63 -2.58
N THR A 52 -8.70 -1.16 -1.69
CA THR A 52 -8.31 -1.46 -0.30
C THR A 52 -8.02 -2.95 -0.15
N GLY A 53 -6.78 -3.28 0.17
CA GLY A 53 -6.31 -4.64 0.48
C GLY A 53 -6.51 -4.99 1.95
N ARG A 54 -5.42 -5.20 2.69
CA ARG A 54 -5.51 -5.51 4.12
C ARG A 54 -6.15 -4.38 4.94
N PRO A 55 -6.83 -4.71 6.04
CA PRO A 55 -7.35 -3.71 6.98
C PRO A 55 -6.27 -2.73 7.44
N LEU A 56 -6.61 -1.43 7.53
CA LEU A 56 -5.68 -0.35 7.88
C LEU A 56 -5.04 -0.48 9.27
N GLN A 57 -5.54 -1.34 10.14
CA GLN A 57 -4.96 -1.63 11.45
C GLN A 57 -4.12 -2.92 11.44
N ALA A 58 -4.24 -3.78 10.43
CA ALA A 58 -3.59 -5.08 10.41
C ALA A 58 -2.13 -4.96 9.92
N VAL A 59 -1.18 -5.61 10.59
CA VAL A 59 0.21 -5.74 10.13
C VAL A 59 0.23 -6.31 8.70
N ALA A 60 0.96 -5.64 7.81
CA ALA A 60 1.12 -6.02 6.41
C ALA A 60 2.59 -5.97 6.00
N GLY A 61 2.91 -6.56 4.86
CA GLY A 61 4.22 -6.47 4.22
C GLY A 61 5.38 -7.06 5.03
N ARG A 62 6.49 -7.30 4.34
CA ARG A 62 7.77 -7.68 4.96
C ARG A 62 8.96 -6.89 4.37
N LEU A 63 8.69 -5.92 3.50
CA LEU A 63 9.70 -5.19 2.74
C LEU A 63 10.39 -4.11 3.56
N TYR A 64 9.76 -3.62 4.63
CA TYR A 64 10.34 -2.64 5.54
C TYR A 64 10.61 -3.24 6.93
N PRO A 65 11.77 -3.00 7.57
CA PRO A 65 12.14 -3.59 8.87
C PRO A 65 11.17 -3.29 10.02
N ARG A 66 10.38 -2.21 9.91
CA ARG A 66 9.34 -1.82 10.90
C ARG A 66 7.93 -2.05 10.37
N ASN A 67 7.69 -3.21 9.76
CA ASN A 67 6.38 -3.55 9.18
C ASN A 67 5.23 -3.51 10.20
N GLU A 68 5.50 -3.74 11.48
CA GLU A 68 4.52 -3.64 12.59
C GLU A 68 3.98 -2.23 12.84
N SER A 69 4.62 -1.19 12.30
CA SER A 69 4.21 0.20 12.43
C SER A 69 4.00 0.90 11.08
N THR A 70 3.96 0.13 9.98
CA THR A 70 3.97 0.66 8.62
C THR A 70 2.66 0.44 7.86
N VAL A 71 2.17 1.49 7.22
CA VAL A 71 1.11 1.42 6.19
C VAL A 71 1.74 1.33 4.81
N TYR A 72 1.58 0.19 4.15
CA TYR A 72 2.01 -0.02 2.76
C TYR A 72 0.97 0.43 1.74
N ILE A 73 1.40 1.24 0.77
CA ILE A 73 0.65 1.66 -0.41
C ILE A 73 1.39 1.14 -1.65
N LEU A 74 0.73 0.30 -2.44
CA LEU A 74 1.24 -0.20 -3.71
C LEU A 74 0.80 0.75 -4.84
N LEU A 75 1.76 1.20 -5.64
CA LEU A 75 1.52 1.97 -6.85
C LEU A 75 1.73 1.04 -8.05
N ASP A 76 0.72 0.95 -8.92
CA ASP A 76 0.81 0.26 -10.21
C ASP A 76 1.68 1.09 -11.17
N ALA A 77 2.98 1.07 -10.94
CA ALA A 77 3.99 1.83 -11.65
C ALA A 77 5.34 1.10 -11.49
N LYS A 78 6.19 1.15 -12.51
CA LYS A 78 7.52 0.51 -12.46
C LYS A 78 8.45 1.23 -11.49
N ASP A 79 8.34 2.55 -11.46
CA ASP A 79 9.16 3.45 -10.65
C ASP A 79 8.46 4.83 -10.49
N ASN A 80 9.08 5.73 -9.73
CA ASN A 80 8.57 7.09 -9.49
C ASN A 80 8.37 7.92 -10.78
N ASN A 81 9.12 7.66 -11.85
CA ASN A 81 9.04 8.40 -13.10
C ASN A 81 7.85 7.93 -13.97
N THR A 82 7.34 6.73 -13.71
CA THR A 82 6.21 6.15 -14.43
C THR A 82 4.84 6.38 -13.77
N ILE A 83 4.79 7.11 -12.65
CA ILE A 83 3.54 7.42 -11.94
C ILE A 83 2.71 8.43 -12.75
N THR A 84 1.44 8.10 -13.00
CA THR A 84 0.50 8.98 -13.71
C THR A 84 0.03 10.15 -12.83
N ASP A 85 -0.47 11.23 -13.45
CA ASP A 85 -1.01 12.35 -12.69
C ASP A 85 -2.27 11.98 -11.90
N ALA A 86 -3.06 11.04 -12.40
CA ALA A 86 -4.19 10.46 -11.68
C ALA A 86 -3.73 9.74 -10.41
N GLN A 87 -2.69 8.90 -10.49
CA GLN A 87 -2.08 8.26 -9.33
C GLN A 87 -1.53 9.29 -8.33
N LYS A 88 -0.84 10.34 -8.80
CA LYS A 88 -0.32 11.40 -7.92
C LYS A 88 -1.43 12.11 -7.18
N LYS A 89 -2.58 12.35 -7.84
CA LYS A 89 -3.74 12.99 -7.19
C LYS A 89 -4.29 12.08 -6.08
N THR A 90 -4.59 10.83 -6.39
CA THR A 90 -5.10 9.85 -5.42
C THR A 90 -4.12 9.65 -4.26
N LEU A 91 -2.81 9.55 -4.56
CA LEU A 91 -1.78 9.43 -3.55
C LEU A 91 -1.75 10.65 -2.62
N LYS A 92 -1.89 11.88 -3.14
CA LYS A 92 -1.95 13.10 -2.31
C LYS A 92 -3.16 13.08 -1.37
N GLU A 93 -4.31 12.62 -1.85
CA GLU A 93 -5.53 12.52 -1.04
C GLU A 93 -5.36 11.50 0.09
N ILE A 94 -4.90 10.29 -0.21
CA ILE A 94 -4.64 9.24 0.79
C ILE A 94 -3.56 9.68 1.79
N LEU A 95 -2.47 10.28 1.33
CA LEU A 95 -1.41 10.76 2.22
C LEU A 95 -1.92 11.86 3.15
N LYS A 96 -2.83 12.72 2.69
CA LYS A 96 -3.46 13.75 3.53
C LYS A 96 -4.33 13.10 4.61
N GLU A 97 -5.14 12.11 4.25
CA GLU A 97 -5.98 11.39 5.21
C GLU A 97 -5.16 10.61 6.23
N LEU A 98 -4.14 9.89 5.78
CA LEU A 98 -3.26 9.11 6.67
C LEU A 98 -2.46 10.01 7.62
N LYS A 99 -1.97 11.17 7.14
CA LYS A 99 -1.27 12.15 7.99
C LYS A 99 -2.20 12.84 8.99
N ALA A 100 -3.47 13.02 8.64
CA ALA A 100 -4.47 13.54 9.56
C ALA A 100 -4.83 12.51 10.65
N LYS A 101 -4.89 11.22 10.28
CA LYS A 101 -5.20 10.12 11.21
C LYS A 101 -4.01 9.72 12.09
N PHE A 102 -2.80 9.81 11.56
CA PHE A 102 -1.55 9.44 12.22
C PHE A 102 -0.58 10.63 12.23
N PRO A 103 -0.66 11.52 13.24
CA PRO A 103 0.21 12.68 13.31
C PRO A 103 1.67 12.25 13.50
N GLY A 104 2.59 12.87 12.74
CA GLY A 104 4.02 12.58 12.81
C GLY A 104 4.51 11.40 11.95
N VAL A 105 3.62 10.80 11.14
CA VAL A 105 3.97 9.70 10.25
C VAL A 105 5.00 10.11 9.19
N GLN A 106 6.03 9.30 9.00
CA GLN A 106 7.07 9.50 7.99
C GLN A 106 6.69 8.77 6.69
N THR A 107 7.06 9.32 5.54
CA THR A 107 6.84 8.65 4.25
C THR A 107 8.17 8.14 3.72
N VAL A 108 8.26 6.83 3.50
CA VAL A 108 9.43 6.14 2.96
C VAL A 108 9.05 5.53 1.62
N LYS A 109 10.00 5.52 0.68
CA LYS A 109 9.85 4.89 -0.64
C LYS A 109 10.80 3.70 -0.70
N VAL A 110 10.28 2.56 -1.14
CA VAL A 110 11.05 1.31 -1.31
C VAL A 110 10.94 0.85 -2.75
#